data_AF-A0A7S2Q9W1-F1
#
_entry.id   AF-A0A7S2Q9W1-F1
#
_cell.length_a   1.000
_cell.length_b   1.000
_cell.length_c   1.000
_cell.angle_alpha   90.00
_cell.angle_beta   90.00
_cell.angle_gamma   90.00
#
_symmetry.space_group_name_H-M   'P 1'
#
loop_
_entity.id
_entity.type
_entity.pdbx_description
1 polymer ?
#
loop_
_entity_poly.entity_id
_entity_poly.type
_entity_poly.pdbx_seq_one_letter_code
_entity_poly.pdbx_strand_id
1 'polypeptide(L)'
;MEKLRTDVLDKILLRRTKIERAADVNLPPLEITLRRDKLSVEEQDFYTSMYTQGRTMFDTYVDKGTVLHNYAHVFDLIMRLRQAVDHPYLIIHGSLAAAEAIPTSSRGGSDVCALCQDDIDEPGSRRASSCGHAFHAECLAEYLEQAPKLPSGGIGCPTCFTPLTLSLEDDAGADADDDGVPPADVGDVGAAASEAEAPMTATPLRGSIMQRIKTAEFKTSTKIEALMQELRQMQERDPRSKALVFSQFTRFLELIEWRGKR
;
A
#
# COMPACT_ATOMS: atom_id res chain seq x y z
N MET A 1 5.23 12.93 -30.17
CA MET A 1 5.74 13.78 -29.07
C MET A 1 6.12 15.19 -29.53
N GLU A 2 6.58 15.42 -30.76
CA GLU A 2 6.93 16.78 -31.25
C GLU A 2 5.75 17.76 -31.31
N LYS A 3 4.59 17.36 -31.85
CA LYS A 3 3.41 18.24 -31.96
C LYS A 3 2.95 18.81 -30.61
N LEU A 4 3.05 18.02 -29.55
CA LEU A 4 2.69 18.47 -28.20
C LEU A 4 3.65 19.56 -27.71
N ARG A 5 4.94 19.42 -28.01
CA ARG A 5 5.96 20.41 -27.63
C ARG A 5 5.74 21.73 -28.39
N THR A 6 5.69 21.68 -29.72
CA THR A 6 5.66 22.89 -30.55
C THR A 6 4.32 23.61 -30.56
N ASP A 7 3.21 22.87 -30.61
CA ASP A 7 1.91 23.49 -30.93
C ASP A 7 1.19 23.99 -29.68
N VAL A 8 1.51 23.38 -28.52
CA VAL A 8 0.85 23.60 -27.23
C VAL A 8 1.84 24.08 -26.17
N LEU A 9 2.85 23.27 -25.82
CA LEU A 9 3.68 23.53 -24.63
C LEU A 9 4.58 24.76 -24.80
N ASP A 10 5.16 25.00 -25.97
CA ASP A 10 6.05 26.15 -26.20
C ASP A 10 5.33 27.51 -26.09
N LYS A 11 3.99 27.54 -26.24
CA LYS A 11 3.19 28.77 -26.09
C LYS A 11 2.81 29.07 -24.64
N ILE A 12 2.79 28.06 -23.78
CA ILE A 12 2.24 28.16 -22.41
C ILE A 12 3.35 27.99 -21.36
N LEU A 13 4.44 27.30 -21.69
CA LEU A 13 5.48 26.91 -20.76
C LEU A 13 6.83 27.50 -21.13
N LEU A 14 7.37 28.37 -20.27
CA LEU A 14 8.74 28.83 -20.35
C LEU A 14 9.64 27.95 -19.49
N ARG A 15 10.45 27.09 -20.13
CA ARG A 15 11.48 26.29 -19.47
C ARG A 15 12.85 26.89 -19.75
N ARG A 16 13.60 27.21 -18.71
CA ARG A 16 15.01 27.63 -18.80
C ARG A 16 15.89 26.57 -18.17
N THR A 17 16.98 26.20 -18.84
CA THR A 17 17.95 25.24 -18.29
C THR A 17 19.16 25.97 -17.69
N LYS A 18 19.84 25.34 -16.72
CA LYS A 18 21.07 25.90 -16.12
C LYS A 18 22.20 26.09 -17.15
N ILE A 19 22.13 25.35 -18.26
CA ILE A 19 23.11 25.38 -19.36
C ILE A 19 22.92 26.64 -20.21
N GLU A 20 21.68 26.97 -20.58
CA GLU A 20 21.35 28.16 -21.39
C GLU A 20 21.70 29.48 -20.68
N ARG A 21 21.69 29.48 -19.34
CA ARG A 21 21.98 30.66 -18.50
C ARG A 21 23.31 30.59 -17.76
N ALA A 22 24.27 29.80 -18.26
CA ALA A 22 25.58 29.67 -17.62
C ALA A 22 26.31 31.03 -17.44
N ALA A 23 26.09 31.99 -18.33
CA ALA A 23 26.65 33.34 -18.23
C ALA A 23 26.02 34.21 -17.11
N ASP A 24 24.73 33.99 -16.83
CA ASP A 24 24.00 34.71 -15.77
C ASP A 24 24.19 34.03 -14.40
N VAL A 25 24.58 32.74 -14.40
CA VAL A 25 24.57 31.86 -13.23
C VAL A 25 25.91 31.12 -13.13
N ASN A 26 26.87 31.69 -12.40
CA ASN A 26 28.15 31.06 -12.05
C ASN A 26 27.97 30.01 -10.95
N LEU A 27 27.31 28.89 -11.26
CA LEU A 27 27.21 27.74 -10.36
C LEU A 27 28.47 26.88 -10.46
N PRO A 28 29.02 26.40 -9.32
CA PRO A 28 30.03 25.35 -9.34
C PRO A 28 29.53 24.08 -10.04
N PRO A 29 30.44 23.26 -10.60
CA PRO A 29 30.06 22.00 -11.22
C PRO A 29 29.41 21.06 -10.19
N LEU A 30 28.37 20.35 -10.62
CA LEU A 30 27.74 19.30 -9.83
C LEU A 30 28.60 18.04 -9.92
N GLU A 31 29.22 17.64 -8.82
CA GLU A 31 29.92 16.36 -8.70
C GLU A 31 28.95 15.29 -8.18
N ILE A 32 28.84 14.17 -8.92
CA ILE A 32 28.00 13.03 -8.54
C ILE A 32 28.91 11.83 -8.28
N THR A 33 28.99 11.41 -7.02
CA THR A 33 29.82 10.27 -6.59
C THR A 33 28.94 9.10 -6.20
N LEU A 34 29.21 7.92 -6.77
CA LEU A 34 28.49 6.68 -6.48
C LEU A 34 29.27 5.85 -5.46
N ARG A 35 28.80 5.84 -4.22
CA ARG A 35 29.36 5.00 -3.14
C ARG A 35 28.68 3.63 -3.13
N ARG A 36 29.48 2.56 -3.09
CA ARG A 36 29.00 1.17 -3.00
C ARG A 36 29.43 0.60 -1.67
N ASP A 37 28.47 0.34 -0.80
CA ASP A 37 28.71 -0.30 0.50
C ASP A 37 28.24 -1.75 0.46
N LYS A 38 28.92 -2.63 1.21
CA LYS A 38 28.51 -4.02 1.39
C LYS A 38 27.65 -4.11 2.65
N LEU A 39 26.55 -4.85 2.55
CA LEU A 39 25.70 -5.16 3.70
C LEU A 39 26.50 -5.90 4.78
N SER A 40 26.14 -5.68 6.04
CA SER A 40 26.64 -6.50 7.14
C SER A 40 26.21 -7.96 6.99
N VAL A 41 26.89 -8.90 7.65
CA VAL A 41 26.58 -10.34 7.56
C VAL A 41 25.11 -10.59 7.92
N GLU A 42 24.63 -9.98 8.99
CA GLU A 42 23.26 -10.15 9.48
C GLU A 42 22.21 -9.55 8.53
N GLU A 43 22.50 -8.39 7.91
CA GLU A 43 21.61 -7.80 6.89
C GLU A 43 21.61 -8.60 5.59
N GLN A 44 22.78 -9.14 5.21
CA GLN A 44 22.93 -9.96 4.02
C GLN A 44 22.17 -11.27 4.15
N ASP A 45 22.21 -11.91 5.32
CA ASP A 45 21.44 -13.13 5.61
C ASP A 45 19.93 -12.85 5.55
N PHE A 46 19.49 -11.74 6.17
CA PHE A 46 18.09 -11.32 6.10
C PHE A 46 17.64 -11.03 4.65
N TYR A 47 18.44 -10.29 3.88
CA TYR A 47 18.16 -10.02 2.46
C TYR A 47 18.09 -11.30 1.63
N THR A 48 19.03 -12.23 1.86
CA THR A 48 19.10 -13.49 1.11
C THR A 48 17.89 -14.38 1.38
N SER A 49 17.41 -14.42 2.63
CA SER A 49 16.17 -15.11 2.99
C SER A 49 14.97 -14.54 2.22
N MET A 50 14.80 -13.21 2.26
CA MET A 50 13.72 -12.51 1.54
C MET A 50 13.80 -12.70 0.02
N TYR A 51 15.01 -12.64 -0.55
CA TYR A 51 15.23 -12.85 -1.98
C TYR A 51 14.87 -14.26 -2.40
N THR A 52 15.28 -15.26 -1.63
CA THR A 52 14.98 -16.67 -1.92
C THR A 52 13.47 -16.91 -1.87
N GLN A 53 12.77 -16.38 -0.84
CA GLN A 53 11.32 -16.45 -0.74
C GLN A 53 10.62 -15.76 -1.92
N GLY A 54 11.02 -14.52 -2.23
CA GLY A 54 10.43 -13.75 -3.32
C GLY A 54 10.69 -14.39 -4.69
N ARG A 55 11.85 -15.02 -4.87
CA ARG A 55 12.18 -15.75 -6.09
C ARG A 55 11.31 -16.98 -6.26
N THR A 56 11.14 -17.80 -5.22
CA THR A 56 10.22 -18.94 -5.26
C THR A 56 8.80 -18.50 -5.64
N MET A 57 8.29 -17.41 -5.04
CA MET A 57 6.97 -16.87 -5.41
C MET A 57 6.91 -16.40 -6.86
N PHE A 58 7.93 -15.68 -7.33
CA PHE A 58 8.01 -15.23 -8.71
C PHE A 58 8.02 -16.41 -9.70
N ASP A 59 8.83 -17.44 -9.42
CA ASP A 59 8.96 -18.62 -10.27
C ASP A 59 7.59 -19.34 -10.40
N THR A 60 6.79 -19.41 -9.32
CA THR A 60 5.41 -19.96 -9.42
C THR A 60 4.49 -19.17 -10.35
N TYR A 61 4.64 -17.83 -10.44
CA TYR A 61 3.85 -17.02 -11.37
C TYR A 61 4.31 -17.19 -12.81
N VAL A 62 5.61 -17.42 -13.02
CA VAL A 62 6.19 -17.73 -14.32
C VAL A 62 5.70 -19.07 -14.82
N ASP A 63 5.74 -20.12 -13.98
CA ASP A 63 5.28 -21.47 -14.33
C ASP A 63 3.79 -21.49 -14.70
N LYS A 64 2.97 -20.68 -14.01
CA LYS A 64 1.55 -20.50 -14.31
C LYS A 64 1.27 -19.59 -15.51
N GLY A 65 2.27 -18.88 -16.04
CA GLY A 65 2.09 -17.89 -17.12
C GLY A 65 1.27 -16.67 -16.73
N THR A 66 1.12 -16.36 -15.43
CA THR A 66 0.23 -15.30 -14.92
C THR A 66 0.98 -14.06 -14.40
N VAL A 67 2.25 -13.88 -14.79
CA VAL A 67 3.10 -12.77 -14.32
C VAL A 67 2.47 -11.39 -14.56
N LEU A 68 1.93 -11.17 -15.75
CA LEU A 68 1.30 -9.89 -16.12
C LEU A 68 0.00 -9.64 -15.38
N HIS A 69 -0.73 -10.69 -15.01
CA HIS A 69 -1.96 -10.56 -14.21
C HIS A 69 -1.63 -10.23 -12.76
N ASN A 70 -0.53 -10.81 -12.24
CA ASN A 70 -0.07 -10.66 -10.86
C ASN A 70 1.02 -9.59 -10.68
N TYR A 71 1.12 -8.61 -11.58
CA TYR A 71 2.17 -7.58 -11.56
C TYR A 71 2.24 -6.82 -10.23
N ALA A 72 1.10 -6.59 -9.58
CA ALA A 72 1.03 -5.92 -8.27
C ALA A 72 1.79 -6.72 -7.19
N HIS A 73 1.64 -8.05 -7.18
CA HIS A 73 2.37 -8.92 -6.26
C HIS A 73 3.87 -8.94 -6.57
N VAL A 74 4.25 -8.93 -7.85
CA VAL A 74 5.67 -8.85 -8.25
C VAL A 74 6.29 -7.53 -7.80
N PHE A 75 5.57 -6.41 -7.95
CA PHE A 75 6.05 -5.13 -7.46
C PHE A 75 6.14 -5.08 -5.94
N ASP A 76 5.23 -5.71 -5.20
CA ASP A 76 5.34 -5.81 -3.75
C ASP A 76 6.60 -6.60 -3.33
N LEU A 77 6.90 -7.72 -3.98
CA LEU A 77 8.13 -8.49 -3.73
C LEU A 77 9.38 -7.62 -3.96
N ILE A 78 9.44 -6.89 -5.07
CA ILE A 78 10.55 -5.98 -5.37
C ILE A 78 10.60 -4.82 -4.37
N MET A 79 9.44 -4.29 -3.95
CA MET A 79 9.36 -3.20 -2.98
C MET A 79 9.93 -3.62 -1.63
N ARG A 80 9.63 -4.85 -1.17
CA ARG A 80 10.20 -5.43 0.04
C ARG A 80 11.72 -5.58 -0.06
N LEU A 81 12.25 -6.06 -1.19
CA LEU A 81 13.70 -6.13 -1.40
C LEU A 81 14.37 -4.75 -1.36
N ARG A 82 13.72 -3.71 -1.91
CA ARG A 82 14.20 -2.33 -1.83
C ARG A 82 14.20 -1.79 -0.39
N GLN A 83 13.22 -2.18 0.43
CA GLN A 83 13.20 -1.82 1.84
C GLN A 83 14.26 -2.57 2.65
N ALA A 84 14.52 -3.84 2.32
CA ALA A 84 15.52 -4.67 3.00
C ALA A 84 16.94 -4.08 2.92
N VAL A 85 17.29 -3.50 1.77
CA VAL A 85 18.61 -2.87 1.57
C VAL A 85 18.74 -1.51 2.26
N ASP A 86 17.63 -0.88 2.65
CA ASP A 86 17.63 0.39 3.38
C ASP A 86 17.70 0.14 4.90
N HIS A 87 16.76 -0.64 5.44
CA HIS A 87 16.75 -1.02 6.86
C HIS A 87 15.79 -2.20 7.13
N PRO A 88 16.19 -3.25 7.89
CA PRO A 88 15.31 -4.38 8.22
C PRO A 88 13.99 -3.98 8.90
N TYR A 89 14.03 -2.95 9.75
CA TYR A 89 12.83 -2.40 10.41
C TYR A 89 11.76 -1.86 9.47
N LEU A 90 12.10 -1.47 8.23
CA LEU A 90 11.09 -1.07 7.25
C LEU A 90 10.20 -2.22 6.81
N ILE A 91 10.65 -3.47 6.99
CA ILE A 91 9.89 -4.68 6.71
C ILE A 91 9.22 -5.18 7.99
N ILE A 92 9.99 -5.32 9.08
CA ILE A 92 9.50 -5.87 10.36
C ILE A 92 8.39 -4.99 10.96
N HIS A 93 8.58 -3.68 10.91
CA HIS A 93 7.61 -2.69 11.40
C HIS A 93 6.90 -1.97 10.26
N GLY A 94 7.17 -2.39 9.01
CA GLY A 94 6.52 -1.90 7.82
C GLY A 94 5.03 -2.22 7.83
N SER A 95 4.23 -1.24 7.42
CA SER A 95 2.78 -1.40 7.26
C SER A 95 2.37 -2.46 6.23
N LEU A 96 3.31 -3.02 5.46
CA LEU A 96 3.04 -4.10 4.51
C LEU A 96 2.83 -5.46 5.19
N ALA A 97 3.41 -5.69 6.38
CA ALA A 97 3.14 -6.89 7.17
C ALA A 97 1.78 -6.81 7.89
N ALA A 98 1.36 -5.60 8.29
CA ALA A 98 -0.02 -5.36 8.74
C ALA A 98 -1.04 -5.39 7.59
N ALA A 99 -0.57 -5.58 6.35
CA ALA A 99 -1.39 -5.83 5.18
C ALA A 99 -1.39 -7.33 4.79
N GLU A 100 -1.39 -8.25 5.77
CA GLU A 100 -1.94 -9.61 5.56
C GLU A 100 -3.41 -9.60 5.11
N ALA A 101 -4.06 -8.44 5.14
CA ALA A 101 -4.98 -8.05 4.10
C ALA A 101 -4.52 -6.68 3.59
N ILE A 102 -4.22 -6.54 2.29
CA ILE A 102 -4.73 -5.33 1.62
C ILE A 102 -6.21 -5.39 2.01
N PRO A 103 -6.74 -4.47 2.82
CA PRO A 103 -8.15 -4.50 3.07
C PRO A 103 -8.75 -4.23 1.70
N THR A 104 -9.21 -5.29 1.06
CA THR A 104 -10.23 -5.21 0.05
C THR A 104 -11.48 -4.83 0.84
N SER A 105 -11.47 -3.65 1.45
CA SER A 105 -12.67 -2.96 1.93
C SER A 105 -13.63 -2.74 0.76
N SER A 106 -13.15 -2.90 -0.48
CA SER A 106 -13.98 -3.08 -1.68
C SER A 106 -14.77 -4.39 -1.72
N ARG A 107 -14.66 -5.30 -0.74
CA ARG A 107 -15.48 -6.53 -0.63
C ARG A 107 -16.42 -6.53 0.58
N GLY A 108 -16.29 -5.56 1.48
CA GLY A 108 -17.19 -5.37 2.61
C GLY A 108 -18.05 -4.15 2.36
N GLY A 109 -19.14 -4.35 1.63
CA GLY A 109 -20.22 -3.40 1.40
C GLY A 109 -19.83 -1.91 1.34
N SER A 110 -19.35 -1.41 0.20
CA SER A 110 -19.28 0.04 0.00
C SER A 110 -20.69 0.63 0.08
N ASP A 111 -20.92 1.62 0.93
CA ASP A 111 -22.16 2.42 0.93
C ASP A 111 -22.22 3.37 -0.27
N VAL A 112 -21.51 3.05 -1.36
CA VAL A 112 -21.44 3.86 -2.57
C VAL A 112 -21.93 3.00 -3.73
N CYS A 113 -22.88 3.55 -4.48
CA CYS A 113 -23.44 2.92 -5.65
C CYS A 113 -22.43 2.90 -6.81
N ALA A 114 -22.14 1.73 -7.36
CA ALA A 114 -21.16 1.61 -8.44
C ALA A 114 -21.69 2.09 -9.82
N LEU A 115 -22.96 2.52 -9.93
CA LEU A 115 -23.54 3.08 -11.14
C LEU A 115 -23.53 4.62 -11.13
N CYS A 116 -24.10 5.25 -10.09
CA CYS A 116 -24.15 6.71 -9.99
C CYS A 116 -23.00 7.33 -9.18
N GLN A 117 -22.25 6.53 -8.43
CA GLN A 117 -21.14 6.95 -7.54
C GLN A 117 -21.58 7.80 -6.34
N ASP A 118 -22.88 7.84 -6.04
CA ASP A 118 -23.43 8.48 -4.84
C ASP A 118 -23.53 7.50 -3.67
N ASP A 119 -23.60 8.05 -2.46
CA ASP A 119 -23.80 7.30 -1.23
C ASP A 119 -25.21 6.66 -1.18
N ILE A 120 -25.31 5.49 -0.54
CA ILE A 120 -26.53 4.71 -0.32
C ILE A 120 -26.94 4.96 1.13
N ASP A 121 -27.64 6.06 1.35
CA ASP A 121 -28.03 6.50 2.70
C ASP A 121 -29.09 5.59 3.35
N GLU A 122 -29.91 4.92 2.53
CA GLU A 122 -30.99 4.05 3.00
C GLU A 122 -30.68 2.57 2.77
N PRO A 123 -30.61 1.74 3.83
CA PRO A 123 -30.27 0.31 3.70
C PRO A 123 -31.29 -0.46 2.83
N GLY A 124 -32.56 -0.05 2.80
CA GLY A 124 -33.59 -0.66 1.95
C GLY A 124 -33.40 -0.42 0.45
N SER A 125 -32.67 0.63 0.08
CA SER A 125 -32.35 0.98 -1.32
C SER A 125 -31.12 0.24 -1.85
N ARG A 126 -30.41 -0.51 -1.00
CA ARG A 126 -29.18 -1.21 -1.37
C ARG A 126 -29.48 -2.53 -2.10
N ARG A 127 -28.78 -2.79 -3.20
CA ARG A 127 -28.74 -4.08 -3.88
C ARG A 127 -27.31 -4.52 -4.08
N ALA A 128 -26.94 -5.65 -3.48
CA ALA A 128 -25.62 -6.24 -3.63
C ALA A 128 -25.65 -7.35 -4.69
N SER A 129 -24.74 -7.28 -5.63
CA SER A 129 -24.45 -8.37 -6.57
C SER A 129 -23.56 -9.42 -5.91
N SER A 130 -23.62 -10.67 -6.38
CA SER A 130 -22.75 -11.76 -5.88
C SER A 130 -21.25 -11.52 -6.05
N CYS A 131 -20.86 -10.61 -6.94
CA CYS A 131 -19.48 -10.16 -7.06
C CYS A 131 -19.07 -9.11 -6.01
N GLY A 132 -20.00 -8.69 -5.13
CA GLY A 132 -19.77 -7.79 -4.01
C GLY A 132 -19.97 -6.30 -4.33
N HIS A 133 -20.40 -5.94 -5.55
CA HIS A 133 -20.70 -4.54 -5.89
C HIS A 133 -22.11 -4.16 -5.43
N ALA A 134 -22.23 -2.99 -4.82
CA ALA A 134 -23.48 -2.40 -4.34
C ALA A 134 -24.03 -1.35 -5.32
N PHE A 135 -25.35 -1.31 -5.44
CA PHE A 135 -26.09 -0.39 -6.31
C PHE A 135 -27.33 0.11 -5.58
N HIS A 136 -27.84 1.29 -5.92
CA HIS A 136 -29.22 1.65 -5.60
C HIS A 136 -30.18 0.75 -6.37
N ALA A 137 -31.31 0.39 -5.74
CA ALA A 137 -32.36 -0.41 -6.35
C ALA A 137 -32.90 0.24 -7.64
N GLU A 138 -33.01 1.57 -7.65
CA GLU A 138 -33.47 2.37 -8.79
C GLU A 138 -32.44 2.35 -9.94
N CYS A 139 -31.18 2.64 -9.66
CA CYS A 139 -30.11 2.61 -10.66
C CYS A 139 -29.96 1.22 -11.30
N LEU A 140 -30.12 0.17 -10.51
CA LEU A 140 -30.05 -1.20 -11.02
C LEU A 140 -31.29 -1.57 -11.86
N ALA A 141 -32.48 -1.11 -11.47
CA ALA A 141 -33.71 -1.33 -12.23
C ALA A 141 -33.63 -0.68 -13.63
N GLU A 142 -33.18 0.57 -13.71
CA GLU A 142 -32.97 1.25 -14.99
C GLU A 142 -31.94 0.54 -15.87
N TYR A 143 -30.85 0.05 -15.27
CA TYR A 143 -29.85 -0.72 -15.98
C TYR A 143 -30.40 -2.05 -16.52
N LEU A 144 -31.21 -2.77 -15.74
CA LEU A 144 -31.86 -4.02 -16.19
C LEU A 144 -32.83 -3.78 -17.35
N GLU A 145 -33.53 -2.65 -17.38
CA GLU A 145 -34.45 -2.28 -18.47
C GLU A 145 -33.70 -1.92 -19.76
N GLN A 146 -32.50 -1.34 -19.66
CA GLN A 146 -31.73 -0.85 -20.81
C GLN A 146 -30.63 -1.81 -21.28
N ALA A 147 -30.33 -2.88 -20.53
CA ALA A 147 -29.18 -3.73 -20.79
C ALA A 147 -29.31 -4.59 -22.07
N PRO A 148 -28.30 -4.61 -22.96
CA PRO A 148 -28.22 -5.57 -24.05
C PRO A 148 -27.95 -6.98 -23.50
N LYS A 149 -28.76 -7.96 -23.92
CA LYS A 149 -28.58 -9.37 -23.55
C LYS A 149 -27.19 -9.87 -23.99
N LEU A 150 -26.40 -10.44 -23.08
CA LEU A 150 -25.14 -11.10 -23.47
C LEU A 150 -25.42 -12.35 -24.33
N PRO A 151 -24.47 -12.77 -25.19
CA PRO A 151 -24.58 -13.99 -25.99
C PRO A 151 -24.74 -15.28 -25.16
N SER A 152 -24.41 -15.23 -23.86
CA SER A 152 -24.59 -16.29 -22.87
C SER A 152 -25.97 -16.30 -22.19
N GLY A 153 -26.91 -15.44 -22.61
CA GLY A 153 -28.31 -15.47 -22.18
C GLY A 153 -28.62 -14.79 -20.84
N GLY A 154 -27.66 -14.10 -20.23
CA GLY A 154 -27.83 -13.39 -18.95
C GLY A 154 -27.45 -11.90 -19.01
N ILE A 155 -27.81 -11.15 -17.97
CA ILE A 155 -27.38 -9.76 -17.77
C ILE A 155 -26.13 -9.76 -16.89
N GLY A 156 -25.10 -9.01 -17.29
CA GLY A 156 -23.84 -8.90 -16.55
C GLY A 156 -23.84 -7.71 -15.58
N CYS A 157 -23.10 -7.84 -14.48
CA CYS A 157 -22.82 -6.74 -13.56
C CYS A 157 -22.13 -5.57 -14.30
N PRO A 158 -22.59 -4.33 -14.13
CA PRO A 158 -22.04 -3.17 -14.85
C PRO A 158 -20.59 -2.83 -14.48
N THR A 159 -20.10 -3.31 -13.33
CA THR A 159 -18.75 -3.01 -12.84
C THR A 159 -17.71 -4.06 -13.28
N CYS A 160 -18.10 -5.34 -13.34
CA CYS A 160 -17.15 -6.44 -13.56
C CYS A 160 -17.61 -7.49 -14.59
N PHE A 161 -18.77 -7.30 -15.21
CA PHE A 161 -19.33 -8.15 -16.28
C PHE A 161 -19.57 -9.63 -15.91
N THR A 162 -19.43 -9.99 -14.64
CA THR A 162 -19.84 -11.29 -14.08
C THR A 162 -21.37 -11.42 -14.16
N PRO A 163 -21.92 -12.63 -14.41
CA PRO A 163 -23.37 -12.84 -14.43
C PRO A 163 -24.03 -12.27 -13.17
N LEU A 164 -25.01 -11.39 -13.34
CA LEU A 164 -25.63 -10.69 -12.23
C LEU A 164 -26.57 -11.64 -11.49
N THR A 165 -26.21 -11.98 -10.25
CA THR A 165 -27.13 -12.59 -9.27
C THR A 165 -27.24 -11.66 -8.07
N LEU A 166 -28.47 -11.34 -7.67
CA LEU A 166 -28.78 -10.43 -6.57
C LEU A 166 -29.11 -11.22 -5.32
N SER A 167 -28.44 -10.90 -4.21
CA SER A 167 -28.82 -11.41 -2.90
C SER A 167 -29.96 -10.53 -2.37
N LEU A 168 -31.14 -11.12 -2.16
CA LEU A 168 -32.25 -10.47 -1.47
C LEU A 168 -32.02 -10.68 0.03
N GLU A 169 -31.38 -9.71 0.67
CA GLU A 169 -31.36 -9.65 2.13
C GLU A 169 -32.63 -8.89 2.56
N ASP A 170 -33.74 -9.62 2.63
CA ASP A 170 -34.94 -9.16 3.33
C ASP A 170 -34.75 -9.46 4.82
N ASP A 171 -34.55 -8.42 5.61
CA ASP A 171 -34.55 -8.47 7.07
C ASP A 171 -35.98 -8.82 7.54
N ALA A 172 -36.28 -10.12 7.62
CA ALA A 172 -37.48 -10.66 8.23
C ALA A 172 -37.04 -11.55 9.41
N GLY A 173 -37.07 -10.98 10.62
CA GLY A 173 -36.94 -11.75 11.84
C GLY A 173 -38.05 -12.79 11.97
N ALA A 174 -37.67 -14.04 12.24
CA ALA A 174 -38.52 -15.06 12.85
C ALA A 174 -37.64 -16.14 13.51
N ASP A 175 -37.94 -16.38 14.77
CA ASP A 175 -37.38 -17.43 15.63
C ASP A 175 -37.60 -18.86 15.09
N ALA A 176 -36.82 -19.77 15.67
CA ALA A 176 -37.08 -21.20 15.94
C ALA A 176 -36.29 -22.25 15.13
N ASP A 177 -35.69 -23.14 15.93
CA ASP A 177 -35.32 -24.53 15.68
C ASP A 177 -33.96 -24.83 15.00
N ASP A 178 -32.87 -24.67 15.75
CA ASP A 178 -31.64 -25.46 15.58
C ASP A 178 -31.64 -26.62 16.58
N ASP A 179 -32.12 -27.77 16.12
CA ASP A 179 -32.02 -29.07 16.79
C ASP A 179 -30.97 -29.90 16.02
N GLY A 180 -29.91 -30.36 16.71
CA GLY A 180 -29.32 -31.65 16.36
C GLY A 180 -27.82 -31.77 16.04
N VAL A 181 -26.98 -31.37 17.00
CA VAL A 181 -25.75 -32.04 17.51
C VAL A 181 -24.51 -32.37 16.63
N PRO A 182 -23.29 -32.32 17.23
CA PRO A 182 -21.95 -32.30 16.61
C PRO A 182 -21.23 -33.68 16.73
N PRO A 183 -19.92 -33.88 16.42
CA PRO A 183 -18.78 -33.50 17.31
C PRO A 183 -17.48 -33.16 16.50
N ALA A 184 -16.32 -32.76 17.01
CA ALA A 184 -15.61 -32.85 18.30
C ALA A 184 -14.54 -31.71 18.30
N ASP A 185 -14.42 -30.88 19.34
CA ASP A 185 -13.65 -31.10 20.58
C ASP A 185 -12.13 -31.20 20.27
N VAL A 186 -11.24 -30.31 20.70
CA VAL A 186 -10.85 -29.93 22.08
C VAL A 186 -9.97 -28.65 21.97
N GLY A 187 -9.83 -27.71 22.90
CA GLY A 187 -10.30 -27.45 24.26
C GLY A 187 -9.68 -26.07 24.65
N ASP A 188 -10.51 -25.10 25.04
CA ASP A 188 -10.69 -24.59 26.41
C ASP A 188 -9.41 -24.09 27.13
N VAL A 189 -9.36 -22.77 27.40
CA VAL A 189 -9.45 -22.10 28.72
C VAL A 189 -9.05 -20.63 28.50
N GLY A 190 -9.72 -19.58 28.97
CA GLY A 190 -10.88 -19.43 29.82
C GLY A 190 -10.94 -17.96 30.29
N ALA A 191 -12.14 -17.54 30.67
CA ALA A 191 -12.48 -16.45 31.59
C ALA A 191 -12.47 -14.96 31.12
N ALA A 192 -13.72 -14.50 30.99
CA ALA A 192 -14.32 -13.40 31.77
C ALA A 192 -14.34 -11.99 31.14
N ALA A 193 -15.58 -11.60 30.83
CA ALA A 193 -16.05 -10.29 30.43
C ALA A 193 -15.93 -9.23 31.54
N SER A 194 -15.79 -7.98 31.12
CA SER A 194 -16.64 -6.90 31.64
C SER A 194 -16.72 -5.77 30.63
N GLU A 195 -17.95 -5.38 30.33
CA GLU A 195 -18.31 -4.23 29.50
C GLU A 195 -18.11 -2.94 30.30
N ALA A 196 -17.51 -1.92 29.67
CA ALA A 196 -17.61 -0.53 30.12
C ALA A 196 -17.40 0.42 28.93
N GLU A 197 -18.53 1.02 28.54
CA GLU A 197 -18.78 2.34 27.95
C GLU A 197 -17.60 3.18 27.42
N ALA A 198 -17.76 3.68 26.19
CA ALA A 198 -16.84 4.55 25.46
C ALA A 198 -16.55 5.90 26.17
N PRO A 199 -15.43 6.56 25.79
CA PRO A 199 -15.66 7.80 25.06
C PRO A 199 -14.79 7.94 23.80
N MET A 200 -15.40 8.60 22.84
CA MET A 200 -14.89 8.96 21.52
C MET A 200 -13.62 9.81 21.69
N THR A 201 -12.47 9.26 21.31
CA THR A 201 -11.24 10.04 21.11
C THR A 201 -10.61 9.61 19.79
N ALA A 202 -10.19 10.62 19.03
CA ALA A 202 -9.73 10.55 17.65
C ALA A 202 -8.85 9.33 17.35
N THR A 203 -9.19 8.61 16.28
CA THR A 203 -8.35 7.57 15.67
C THR A 203 -6.96 8.14 15.40
N PRO A 204 -5.89 7.65 16.07
CA PRO A 204 -4.56 8.14 15.78
C PRO A 204 -4.14 7.63 14.40
N LEU A 205 -3.85 8.57 13.51
CA LEU A 205 -3.16 8.34 12.25
C LEU A 205 -1.96 7.42 12.48
N ARG A 206 -1.97 6.26 11.81
CA ARG A 206 -0.84 5.36 11.50
C ARG A 206 0.43 5.63 12.34
N GLY A 207 0.53 4.98 13.50
CA GLY A 207 1.64 5.13 14.44
C GLY A 207 3.03 5.15 13.78
N SER A 208 3.89 6.08 14.21
CA SER A 208 5.29 6.14 13.78
C SER A 208 6.00 4.83 14.13
N ILE A 209 6.90 4.36 13.26
CA ILE A 209 7.66 3.12 13.48
C ILE A 209 8.43 3.18 14.81
N MET A 210 8.77 4.39 15.26
CA MET A 210 9.43 4.65 16.55
C MET A 210 8.65 4.12 17.76
N GLN A 211 7.31 4.10 17.71
CA GLN A 211 6.49 3.59 18.83
C GLN A 211 6.57 2.06 18.96
N ARG A 212 7.01 1.36 17.91
CA ARG A 212 7.09 -0.10 17.85
C ARG A 212 8.52 -0.62 18.07
N ILE A 213 9.51 0.26 18.11
CA ILE A 213 10.91 -0.08 18.34
C ILE A 213 11.26 0.18 19.80
N LYS A 214 11.81 -0.82 20.49
CA LYS A 214 12.44 -0.62 21.80
C LYS A 214 13.70 0.22 21.59
N THR A 215 13.70 1.46 22.09
CA THR A 215 14.80 2.43 21.97
C THR A 215 16.17 1.92 22.47
N ALA A 216 16.18 0.90 23.32
CA ALA A 216 17.39 0.25 23.84
C ALA A 216 18.04 -0.74 22.85
N GLU A 217 17.27 -1.31 21.92
CA GLU A 217 17.70 -2.37 20.99
C GLU A 217 17.85 -1.88 19.54
N PHE A 218 17.82 -0.56 19.32
CA PHE A 218 17.92 -0.01 17.97
C PHE A 218 19.23 -0.44 17.31
N LYS A 219 19.09 -1.18 16.21
CA LYS A 219 20.18 -1.58 15.34
C LYS A 219 20.26 -0.63 14.15
N THR A 220 21.44 -0.10 13.87
CA THR A 220 21.74 0.71 12.69
C THR A 220 21.85 -0.15 11.43
N SER A 221 21.54 0.42 10.26
CA SER A 221 21.81 -0.23 8.98
C SER A 221 23.09 0.28 8.33
N THR A 222 23.66 -0.53 7.43
CA THR A 222 24.84 -0.19 6.63
C THR A 222 24.70 1.19 5.96
N LYS A 223 23.51 1.47 5.41
CA LYS A 223 23.23 2.72 4.69
C LYS A 223 23.14 3.94 5.60
N ILE A 224 22.56 3.78 6.80
CA ILE A 224 22.53 4.85 7.80
C ILE A 224 23.95 5.14 8.30
N GLU A 225 24.76 4.12 8.56
CA GLU A 225 26.15 4.31 9.01
C GLU A 225 27.02 4.99 7.96
N ALA A 226 26.90 4.57 6.70
CA ALA A 226 27.57 5.21 5.57
C ALA A 226 27.17 6.69 5.44
N LEU A 227 25.88 7.00 5.55
CA LEU A 227 25.38 8.38 5.54
C LEU A 227 25.97 9.20 6.71
N MET A 228 25.94 8.67 7.93
CA MET A 228 26.48 9.35 9.11
C MET A 228 28.00 9.55 9.02
N GLN A 229 28.71 8.66 8.33
CA GLN A 229 30.13 8.83 8.04
C GLN A 229 30.37 10.00 7.07
N GLU A 230 29.59 10.10 5.98
CA GLU A 230 29.71 11.22 5.02
C GLU A 230 29.35 12.56 5.66
N LEU A 231 28.29 12.61 6.47
CA LEU A 231 27.90 13.83 7.17
C LEU A 231 28.98 14.31 8.14
N ARG A 232 29.63 13.40 8.86
CA ARG A 232 30.77 13.74 9.73
C ARG A 232 31.96 14.27 8.93
N GLN A 233 32.34 13.60 7.84
CA GLN A 233 33.41 14.07 6.97
C GLN A 233 33.11 15.45 6.37
N MET A 234 31.86 15.71 5.99
CA MET A 234 31.42 17.02 5.50
C MET A 234 31.56 18.08 6.57
N GLN A 235 31.14 17.79 7.80
CA GLN A 235 31.21 18.72 8.93
C GLN A 235 32.66 19.03 9.36
N GLU A 236 33.57 18.05 9.28
CA GLU A 236 35.00 18.22 9.54
C GLU A 236 35.66 19.11 8.48
N ARG A 237 35.25 18.99 7.21
CA ARG A 237 35.77 19.83 6.11
C ARG A 237 35.23 21.25 6.17
N ASP A 238 33.93 21.42 6.43
CA ASP A 238 33.28 22.72 6.55
C ASP A 238 32.10 22.66 7.56
N PRO A 239 32.25 23.27 8.75
CA PRO A 239 31.20 23.30 9.77
C PRO A 239 29.93 24.05 9.37
N ARG A 240 29.96 24.88 8.30
CA ARG A 240 28.80 25.67 7.84
C ARG A 240 28.06 25.01 6.66
N SER A 241 28.57 23.89 6.18
CA SER A 241 27.96 23.14 5.09
C SER A 241 26.59 22.60 5.48
N LYS A 242 25.68 22.56 4.50
CA LYS A 242 24.31 22.03 4.66
C LYS A 242 24.13 20.83 3.75
N ALA A 243 23.57 19.76 4.29
CA ALA A 243 23.22 18.57 3.54
C ALA A 243 21.70 18.45 3.38
N LEU A 244 21.28 17.89 2.25
CA LEU A 244 19.90 17.44 2.02
C LEU A 244 19.93 15.94 1.80
N VAL A 245 19.16 15.20 2.61
CA VAL A 245 19.05 13.75 2.53
C VAL A 245 17.72 13.39 1.87
N PHE A 246 17.78 12.58 0.82
CA PHE A 246 16.60 12.10 0.11
C PHE A 246 16.42 10.60 0.34
N SER A 247 15.16 10.20 0.52
CA SER A 247 14.74 8.81 0.56
C SER A 247 13.35 8.69 -0.04
N GLN A 248 13.12 7.62 -0.81
CA GLN A 248 11.78 7.27 -1.30
C GLN A 248 10.85 6.78 -0.18
N PHE A 249 11.42 6.26 0.92
CA PHE A 249 10.67 5.78 2.08
C PHE A 249 10.72 6.81 3.21
N THR A 250 9.58 7.45 3.48
CA THR A 250 9.43 8.45 4.55
C THR A 250 9.78 7.88 5.92
N ARG A 251 9.36 6.65 6.18
CA ARG A 251 9.68 5.89 7.39
C ARG A 251 11.19 5.65 7.59
N PHE A 252 11.98 5.63 6.51
CA PHE A 252 13.43 5.55 6.62
C PHE A 252 14.05 6.87 7.08
N LEU A 253 13.45 8.01 6.70
CA LEU A 253 13.86 9.33 7.19
C LEU A 253 13.65 9.46 8.71
N GLU A 254 12.58 8.87 9.26
CA GLU A 254 12.36 8.82 10.72
C GLU A 254 13.49 8.06 11.43
N LEU A 255 13.96 6.95 10.86
CA LEU A 255 15.09 6.18 11.40
C LEU A 255 16.41 6.96 11.33
N ILE A 256 16.64 7.67 10.22
CA ILE A 256 17.81 8.54 10.04
C ILE A 256 17.77 9.71 11.04
N GLU A 257 16.62 10.37 11.18
CA GLU A 257 16.42 11.48 12.12
C GLU A 257 16.70 11.02 13.56
N TRP A 258 16.17 9.86 13.95
CA TRP A 258 16.42 9.31 15.26
C TRP A 258 17.91 9.02 15.50
N ARG A 259 18.61 8.44 14.51
CA ARG A 259 20.05 8.19 14.62
C ARG A 259 20.87 9.48 14.64
N GLY A 260 20.44 10.52 13.93
CA GLY A 260 21.11 11.82 13.86
C GLY A 260 20.95 12.68 15.11
N LYS A 261 19.88 12.47 15.89
CA LYS A 261 19.65 13.18 17.17
C LYS A 261 20.45 12.61 18.35
N ARG A 262 21.13 11.47 18.18
CA ARG A 262 21.80 10.71 19.23
C ARG A 262 23.31 10.65 19.02
#